data_AF-A0A645H061-F1
#
_entry.id   AF-A0A645H061-F1
#
_cell.length_a   1.000
_cell.length_b   1.000
_cell.length_c   1.000
_cell.angle_alpha   90.00
_cell.angle_beta   90.00
_cell.angle_gamma   90.00
#
_symmetry.space_group_name_H-M   'P 1'
#
loop_
_entity.id
_entity.type
_entity.pdbx_description
1 polymer ?
#
loop_
_entity_poly.entity_id
_entity_poly.type
_entity_poly.pdbx_seq_one_letter_code
_entity_poly.pdbx_strand_id
1 'polypeptide(L)'
;MGASYWEVIWKVLIPESVPALISGLTVTTISMIGFTAMAGAIGAGGLGGLAWQEGYQRGNLTVTFVATLIILAIVFVVQGIGDFLTKKTDRR
;
A
#
# COMPACT_ATOMS: atom_id res chain seq x y z
N MET A 1 18.36 -20.30 -29.69
CA MET A 1 17.92 -18.90 -29.87
C MET A 1 18.94 -18.02 -29.16
N GLY A 2 19.82 -17.35 -29.91
CA GLY A 2 20.95 -16.59 -29.37
C GLY A 2 20.58 -15.16 -28.96
N ALA A 3 19.65 -15.02 -28.02
CA ALA A 3 19.34 -13.71 -27.44
C ALA A 3 20.41 -13.36 -26.40
N SER A 4 20.94 -12.14 -26.46
CA SER A 4 21.84 -11.63 -25.42
C SER A 4 21.11 -11.62 -24.06
N TYR A 5 21.83 -11.85 -22.96
CA TYR A 5 21.27 -11.78 -21.59
C TYR A 5 20.44 -10.51 -21.36
N TRP A 6 20.86 -9.39 -21.97
CA TRP A 6 20.15 -8.12 -21.88
C TRP A 6 18.79 -8.12 -22.59
N GLU A 7 18.70 -8.81 -23.73
CA GLU A 7 17.43 -8.93 -24.46
C GLU A 7 16.44 -9.82 -23.73
N VAL A 8 16.90 -10.88 -23.06
CA VAL A 8 16.03 -11.76 -22.27
C VAL A 8 15.43 -10.99 -21.09
N ILE A 9 16.24 -10.20 -20.38
CA ILE A 9 15.77 -9.39 -19.26
C ILE A 9 14.70 -8.38 -19.71
N TRP A 10 15.02 -7.58 -20.74
CA TRP A 10 14.14 -6.49 -21.16
C TRP A 10 12.91 -6.94 -21.95
N LYS A 11 13.03 -7.95 -22.82
CA LYS A 11 11.92 -8.37 -23.70
C LYS A 11 11.07 -9.50 -23.14
N VAL A 12 11.56 -10.25 -22.13
CA VAL A 12 10.86 -11.42 -21.60
C VAL A 12 10.57 -11.23 -20.11
N LEU A 13 11.61 -11.14 -19.27
CA LEU A 13 11.43 -11.15 -17.81
C LEU A 13 10.68 -9.91 -17.28
N ILE A 14 11.02 -8.71 -17.74
CA ILE A 14 10.32 -7.47 -17.32
C ILE A 14 8.84 -7.52 -17.71
N PRO A 15 8.45 -7.70 -18.99
CA PRO A 15 7.04 -7.72 -19.38
C PRO A 15 6.24 -8.87 -18.73
N GLU A 16 6.89 -10.01 -18.46
CA GLU A 16 6.26 -11.13 -17.75
C GLU A 16 6.08 -10.86 -16.25
N SER A 17 6.99 -10.09 -15.62
CA SER A 17 6.95 -9.77 -14.18
C SER A 17 6.14 -8.52 -13.82
N VAL A 18 5.68 -7.73 -14.80
CA VAL A 18 4.96 -6.46 -14.52
C VAL A 18 3.76 -6.64 -13.59
N PRO A 19 2.88 -7.67 -13.74
CA PRO A 19 1.77 -7.87 -12.82
C PRO A 19 2.25 -8.12 -11.39
N ALA A 20 3.32 -8.91 -11.22
CA ALA A 20 3.92 -9.19 -9.91
C ALA A 20 4.55 -7.92 -9.28
N LEU A 21 5.21 -7.08 -10.10
CA LEU A 21 5.78 -5.81 -9.65
C LEU A 21 4.70 -4.82 -9.19
N ILE A 22 3.59 -4.72 -9.92
CA ILE A 22 2.46 -3.85 -9.55
C ILE A 22 1.84 -4.31 -8.22
N SER A 23 1.61 -5.62 -8.07
CA SER A 23 1.11 -6.20 -6.82
C SER A 23 2.07 -5.92 -5.66
N GLY A 24 3.37 -6.13 -5.86
CA GLY A 24 4.40 -5.82 -4.85
C GLY A 24 4.45 -4.34 -4.46
N LEU A 25 4.33 -3.42 -5.43
CA LEU A 25 4.25 -1.98 -5.18
C LEU A 25 2.99 -1.61 -4.38
N THR A 26 1.86 -2.25 -4.68
CA THR A 26 0.60 -2.03 -3.96
C THR A 26 0.76 -2.42 -2.48
N VAL A 27 1.30 -3.60 -2.20
CA VAL A 27 1.54 -4.08 -0.83
C VAL A 27 2.55 -3.20 -0.10
N THR A 28 3.61 -2.76 -0.78
CA THR A 28 4.61 -1.86 -0.20
C THR A 28 3.99 -0.50 0.16
N THR A 29 3.12 0.03 -0.70
CA THR A 29 2.39 1.28 -0.43
C THR A 29 1.47 1.14 0.77
N ILE A 30 0.74 0.03 0.87
CA ILE A 30 -0.12 -0.27 2.04
C ILE A 30 0.72 -0.37 3.32
N SER A 31 1.89 -1.01 3.24
CA SER A 31 2.83 -1.13 4.36
C SER A 31 3.34 0.26 4.80
N MET A 32 3.67 1.13 3.85
CA MET A 32 4.05 2.52 4.14
C MET A 32 2.93 3.30 4.83
N ILE A 33 1.66 3.12 4.44
CA ILE A 33 0.52 3.74 5.14
C ILE A 33 0.51 3.28 6.60
N GLY A 34 0.70 1.98 6.86
CA GLY A 34 0.85 1.44 8.21
C GLY A 34 2.01 2.07 8.99
N PHE A 35 3.18 2.23 8.36
CA PHE A 35 4.33 2.91 8.96
C PHE A 35 4.03 4.38 9.29
N THR A 36 3.32 5.11 8.44
CA THR A 36 2.92 6.49 8.74
C THR A 36 1.95 6.57 9.91
N ALA A 37 1.04 5.61 10.05
CA ALA A 37 0.12 5.54 11.19
C ALA A 37 0.88 5.32 12.51
N MET A 38 1.86 4.42 12.51
CA MET A 38 2.75 4.21 13.66
C MET A 38 3.64 5.43 13.94
N ALA A 39 4.17 6.08 12.90
CA ALA A 39 4.94 7.32 13.04
C ALA A 39 4.11 8.45 13.68
N GLY A 40 2.79 8.43 13.48
CA GLY A 40 1.84 9.33 14.14
C GLY A 40 1.92 9.26 15.67
N ALA A 41 2.22 8.09 16.26
CA ALA A 41 2.39 7.95 17.71
C ALA A 41 3.64 8.66 18.24
N ILE A 42 4.67 8.85 17.41
CA ILE A 42 5.94 9.53 17.73
C ILE A 42 5.86 11.04 17.37
N GLY A 43 4.68 11.53 16.96
CA GLY A 43 4.46 12.96 16.68
C GLY A 43 4.64 13.37 15.22
N ALA A 44 4.74 12.41 14.28
CA ALA A 44 4.71 12.73 12.85
C ALA A 44 3.34 13.28 12.38
N GLY A 45 2.30 13.23 13.23
CA GLY A 45 0.97 13.72 12.95
C GLY A 45 0.11 12.76 12.10
N GLY A 46 -0.84 13.32 11.34
CA GLY A 46 -1.74 12.56 10.47
C GLY A 46 -2.84 11.78 11.20
N LEU A 47 -3.53 10.90 10.46
CA LEU A 47 -4.67 10.12 10.97
C LEU A 47 -4.28 9.17 12.10
N GLY A 48 -3.09 8.56 12.04
CA GLY A 48 -2.57 7.72 13.12
C GLY A 48 -2.25 8.52 14.38
N GLY A 49 -1.73 9.74 14.23
CA GLY A 49 -1.50 10.65 15.35
C GLY A 49 -2.80 11.08 16.04
N LEU A 50 -3.85 11.39 15.26
CA LEU A 50 -5.19 11.69 15.80
C LEU A 50 -5.79 10.49 16.53
N ALA A 51 -5.69 9.29 15.96
CA ALA A 51 -6.13 8.05 16.61
C ALA A 51 -5.39 7.83 17.95
N TRP A 52 -4.09 8.13 18.00
CA TRP A 52 -3.26 7.94 19.19
C TRP A 52 -3.51 8.99 20.27
N GLN A 53 -3.48 10.28 19.93
CA GLN A 53 -3.59 11.37 20.90
C GLN A 53 -5.04 11.60 21.36
N GLU A 54 -5.96 11.76 20.42
CA GLU A 54 -7.35 12.11 20.74
C GLU A 54 -8.20 10.87 21.02
N GLY A 55 -7.86 9.74 20.40
CA GLY A 55 -8.55 8.47 20.63
C GLY A 55 -7.98 7.69 21.81
N TYR A 56 -6.80 7.10 21.63
CA TYR A 56 -6.23 6.16 22.57
C TYR A 56 -5.80 6.80 23.90
N GLN A 57 -5.01 7.87 23.87
CA GLN A 57 -4.51 8.52 25.10
C GLN A 57 -5.62 9.15 25.95
N ARG A 58 -6.67 9.68 25.31
CA ARG A 58 -7.83 10.27 26.01
C ARG A 58 -8.93 9.25 26.34
N GLY A 59 -8.75 7.98 25.97
CA GLY A 59 -9.75 6.93 26.18
C GLY A 59 -11.02 7.08 25.32
N ASN A 60 -10.98 7.92 24.29
CA ASN A 60 -12.11 8.12 23.38
C ASN A 60 -12.08 7.08 22.25
N LEU A 61 -12.68 5.91 22.53
CA LEU A 61 -12.78 4.82 21.58
C LEU A 61 -13.47 5.24 20.27
N THR A 62 -14.41 6.18 20.31
CA THR A 62 -15.11 6.68 19.11
C THR A 62 -14.13 7.27 18.10
N VAL A 63 -13.20 8.11 18.57
CA VAL A 63 -12.19 8.74 17.70
C VAL A 63 -11.20 7.69 17.17
N THR A 64 -10.78 6.75 18.01
CA THR A 64 -9.92 5.63 17.59
C THR A 64 -10.60 4.82 16.48
N PHE A 65 -11.85 4.40 16.66
CA PHE A 65 -12.59 3.61 15.68
C PHE A 65 -12.81 4.36 14.37
N VAL A 66 -13.21 5.64 14.43
CA VAL A 66 -13.42 6.46 13.23
C VAL A 66 -12.11 6.63 12.47
N ALA A 67 -10.99 6.93 13.16
CA ALA A 67 -9.70 7.09 12.52
C ALA A 67 -9.20 5.77 11.89
N THR A 68 -9.37 4.64 12.58
CA THR A 68 -9.07 3.30 12.03
C THR A 68 -9.91 2.99 10.80
N LEU A 69 -11.21 3.28 10.81
CA LEU A 69 -12.09 3.08 9.65
C LEU A 69 -11.66 3.93 8.45
N ILE A 70 -11.26 5.17 8.66
CA ILE A 70 -10.76 6.04 7.58
C ILE A 70 -9.46 5.47 7.00
N ILE A 71 -8.51 5.03 7.83
CA ILE A 71 -7.27 4.40 7.35
C ILE A 71 -7.59 3.12 6.55
N LEU A 72 -8.51 2.29 7.05
CA LEU A 72 -8.98 1.09 6.35
C LEU A 72 -9.59 1.42 4.98
N ALA A 73 -10.42 2.47 4.91
CA ALA A 73 -11.01 2.91 3.66
C ALA A 73 -9.93 3.33 2.64
N ILE A 74 -8.90 4.06 3.08
CA ILE A 74 -7.76 4.44 2.23
C ILE A 74 -7.01 3.19 1.73
N VAL A 75 -6.72 2.24 2.62
CA VAL A 75 -6.05 0.98 2.25
C VAL A 75 -6.87 0.22 1.21
N PHE A 76 -8.19 0.12 1.37
CA PHE A 76 -9.05 -0.55 0.38
C PHE A 76 -9.08 0.17 -0.97
N VAL A 77 -9.07 1.51 -0.99
CA VAL A 77 -8.98 2.27 -2.23
C VAL A 77 -7.66 1.99 -2.95
N VAL A 78 -6.54 2.02 -2.22
CA VAL A 78 -5.21 1.72 -2.78
C VAL A 78 -5.14 0.27 -3.28
N GLN A 79 -5.69 -0.67 -2.51
CA GLN A 79 -5.73 -2.08 -2.90
C GLN A 79 -6.61 -2.29 -4.14
N GLY A 80 -7.78 -1.65 -4.21
CA GLY A 80 -8.65 -1.71 -5.38
C GLY A 80 -7.99 -1.16 -6.64
N ILE A 81 -7.24 -0.06 -6.53
CA ILE A 81 -6.45 0.50 -7.63
C ILE A 81 -5.33 -0.48 -8.03
N GLY A 82 -4.60 -1.02 -7.07
CA GLY A 82 -3.52 -1.98 -7.32
C GLY A 82 -3.99 -3.27 -7.98
N ASP A 83 -5.11 -3.83 -7.50
CA ASP A 83 -5.74 -5.03 -8.06
C ASP A 83 -6.26 -4.76 -9.47
N PHE A 84 -6.85 -3.59 -9.72
CA PHE A 84 -7.30 -3.19 -11.05
C PHE A 84 -6.13 -3.04 -12.04
N LEU A 85 -5.04 -2.40 -11.63
CA LEU A 85 -3.84 -2.25 -12.44
C LEU A 85 -3.15 -3.60 -12.70
N THR A 86 -3.13 -4.48 -11.70
CA THR A 86 -2.60 -5.84 -11.83
C THR A 86 -3.43 -6.62 -12.84
N LYS A 87 -4.76 -6.66 -12.70
CA LYS A 87 -5.67 -7.34 -13.64
C LYS A 87 -5.62 -6.80 -15.06
N LYS A 88 -5.42 -5.49 -15.23
CA LYS A 88 -5.30 -4.88 -16.56
C LYS A 88 -3.98 -5.24 -17.25
N THR A 89 -2.94 -5.48 -16.47
CA THR A 89 -1.59 -5.78 -16.97
C THR A 89 -1.33 -7.29 -17.08
N ASP A 90 -2.08 -8.09 -16.33
CA ASP A 90 -2.07 -9.54 -16.41
C ASP A 90 -2.65 -9.97 -17.78
N ARG A 91 -1.76 -10.22 -18.74
CA ARG A 91 -2.07 -10.82 -20.05
C ARG A 91 -2.15 -12.34 -19.92
N ARG A 92 -3.04 -12.81 -19.06
CA ARG A 92 -3.47 -14.21 -19.01
C ARG A 92 -4.84 -14.37 -19.66
#